data_AF-A0A536NFT6-F1
#
_entry.id   AF-A0A536NFT6-F1
#
_cell.length_a   1.000
_cell.length_b   1.000
_cell.length_c   1.000
_cell.angle_alpha   90.00
_cell.angle_beta   90.00
_cell.angle_gamma   90.00
#
_symmetry.space_group_name_H-M   'P 1'
#
loop_
_entity.id
_entity.type
_entity.pdbx_description
1 polymer ?
#
loop_
_entity_poly.entity_id
_entity_poly.type
_entity_poly.pdbx_seq_one_letter_code
_entity_poly.pdbx_strand_id
1 'polypeptide(L)'
;MTVEAAQIGAVARGGTRAEAWWAFPAVPLLAAAIGFTWMLHGMLQRAYGMTGEAWDLAYDQQVIWNVSQGHGFYSSFARADFLGIHLELIFGALAAIEKLWPSPIVLLVFSSAGLAAAAPGAYLFFRAVLPADRAESPWLAVALSAPIPFWAAIQEAARDFFHPENMALAFALLAAWAGIRGHRVAMWVLCVLTLMCKEDQVYTVGVIAIVMSAYGAPDVKKHWRFILYLAGAWFLIGTGIVQQHTLSITGGSSALTPAIRSHRWLWRKRSSDPRRWQSWPRSSRRCSPCRCWRRVGCSWSSRRISPTCSAGIYRKTTSTITTSFFSCFRSWWRAASAPGSSWRCVPSSPHWRSSSSCRR
;
A
#
# COMPACT_ATOMS: atom_id res chain seq x y z
N MET A 1 -40.82 -38.31 0.70
CA MET A 1 -40.56 -36.86 0.72
C MET A 1 -41.36 -36.24 -0.41
N THR A 2 -42.30 -35.37 -0.10
CA THR A 2 -43.31 -34.86 -1.03
C THR A 2 -42.73 -33.78 -1.95
N VAL A 3 -43.17 -33.75 -3.20
CA VAL A 3 -42.73 -32.83 -4.26
C VAL A 3 -42.90 -31.35 -3.84
N GLU A 4 -43.88 -31.05 -2.99
CA GLU A 4 -44.10 -29.70 -2.42
C GLU A 4 -42.95 -29.22 -1.52
N ALA A 5 -42.35 -30.09 -0.70
CA ALA A 5 -41.23 -29.71 0.16
C ALA A 5 -39.97 -29.36 -0.67
N ALA A 6 -39.78 -30.01 -1.83
CA ALA A 6 -38.70 -29.71 -2.75
C ALA A 6 -38.93 -28.37 -3.49
N GLN A 7 -40.18 -28.05 -3.85
CA GLN A 7 -40.53 -26.79 -4.50
C GLN A 7 -40.40 -25.59 -3.56
N ILE A 8 -40.83 -25.69 -2.30
CA ILE A 8 -40.69 -24.60 -1.31
C ILE A 8 -39.20 -24.28 -1.07
N GLY A 9 -38.34 -25.31 -0.99
CA GLY A 9 -36.89 -25.15 -0.86
C GLY A 9 -36.20 -24.56 -2.10
N ALA A 10 -36.78 -24.72 -3.30
CA ALA A 10 -36.26 -24.15 -4.54
C ALA A 10 -36.67 -22.68 -4.72
N VAL A 11 -37.91 -22.32 -4.37
CA VAL A 11 -38.42 -20.94 -4.43
C VAL A 11 -37.72 -20.04 -3.41
N ALA A 12 -37.48 -20.53 -2.19
CA ALA A 12 -36.72 -19.79 -1.17
C ALA A 12 -35.24 -19.55 -1.58
N ARG A 13 -34.64 -20.52 -2.30
CA ARG A 13 -33.28 -20.39 -2.87
C ARG A 13 -33.22 -19.46 -4.09
N GLY A 14 -34.32 -19.32 -4.83
CA GLY A 14 -34.45 -18.36 -5.93
C GLY A 14 -34.55 -16.91 -5.46
N GLY A 15 -35.36 -16.64 -4.43
CA GLY A 15 -35.55 -15.29 -3.88
C GLY A 15 -34.29 -14.72 -3.21
N THR A 16 -33.62 -15.50 -2.37
CA THR A 16 -32.37 -15.10 -1.67
C THR A 16 -31.19 -14.81 -2.62
N ARG A 17 -31.15 -15.46 -3.79
CA ARG A 17 -30.11 -15.25 -4.80
C ARG A 17 -30.32 -13.95 -5.60
N ALA A 18 -31.58 -13.54 -5.78
CA ALA A 18 -31.94 -12.29 -6.44
C ALA A 18 -31.77 -11.06 -5.52
N GLU A 19 -31.79 -11.22 -4.20
CA GLU A 19 -31.59 -10.11 -3.27
C GLU A 19 -30.11 -9.80 -2.99
N ALA A 20 -29.16 -10.69 -3.29
CA ALA A 20 -27.75 -10.51 -2.92
C ALA A 20 -26.84 -9.94 -4.03
N TRP A 21 -27.31 -9.81 -5.28
CA TRP A 21 -26.41 -9.44 -6.39
C TRP A 21 -25.87 -8.00 -6.28
N TRP A 22 -26.67 -7.07 -5.74
CA TRP A 22 -26.26 -5.69 -5.52
C TRP A 22 -25.30 -5.56 -4.33
N ALA A 23 -25.39 -6.47 -3.35
CA ALA A 23 -24.53 -6.46 -2.18
C ALA A 23 -23.05 -6.71 -2.55
N PHE A 24 -22.79 -7.49 -3.61
CA PHE A 24 -21.42 -7.81 -4.01
C PHE A 24 -20.58 -6.58 -4.39
N PRO A 25 -21.03 -5.67 -5.27
CA PRO A 25 -20.32 -4.43 -5.52
C PRO A 25 -20.56 -3.37 -4.44
N ALA A 26 -21.73 -3.36 -3.78
CA ALA A 26 -22.05 -2.34 -2.79
C ALA A 26 -21.15 -2.39 -1.56
N VAL A 27 -20.83 -3.58 -1.05
CA VAL A 27 -20.00 -3.70 0.18
C VAL A 27 -18.59 -3.13 0.00
N PRO A 28 -17.80 -3.48 -1.04
CA PRO A 28 -16.50 -2.85 -1.28
C PRO A 28 -16.57 -1.35 -1.55
N LEU A 29 -17.64 -0.86 -2.20
CA LEU A 29 -17.86 0.57 -2.42
C LEU A 29 -18.17 1.31 -1.13
N LEU A 30 -19.03 0.76 -0.27
CA LEU A 30 -19.31 1.31 1.06
C LEU A 30 -18.05 1.29 1.94
N ALA A 31 -17.28 0.20 1.91
CA ALA A 31 -16.00 0.11 2.61
C ALA A 31 -15.01 1.19 2.12
N ALA A 32 -14.94 1.44 0.81
CA ALA A 32 -14.16 2.54 0.25
C ALA A 32 -14.68 3.91 0.70
N ALA A 33 -15.99 4.16 0.67
CA ALA A 33 -16.56 5.44 1.11
C ALA A 33 -16.27 5.72 2.60
N ILE A 34 -16.42 4.70 3.45
CA ILE A 34 -16.10 4.78 4.88
C ILE A 34 -14.59 4.99 5.06
N GLY A 35 -13.75 4.19 4.39
CA GLY A 35 -12.30 4.30 4.45
C GLY A 35 -11.80 5.67 3.99
N PHE A 36 -12.31 6.17 2.87
CA PHE A 36 -12.02 7.52 2.35
C PHE A 36 -12.35 8.58 3.39
N THR A 37 -13.57 8.55 3.94
CA THR A 37 -14.02 9.54 4.93
C THR A 37 -13.16 9.46 6.19
N TRP A 38 -12.87 8.26 6.68
CA TRP A 38 -12.05 8.03 7.87
C TRP A 38 -10.61 8.54 7.69
N MET A 39 -9.96 8.15 6.60
CA MET A 39 -8.58 8.55 6.31
C MET A 39 -8.49 10.06 6.08
N LEU A 40 -9.38 10.63 5.26
CA LEU A 40 -9.39 12.07 4.99
C LEU A 40 -9.66 12.85 6.27
N HIS A 41 -10.64 12.45 7.07
CA HIS A 41 -10.91 13.10 8.36
C HIS A 41 -9.67 13.06 9.27
N GLY A 42 -9.03 11.89 9.41
CA GLY A 42 -7.82 11.74 10.21
C GLY A 42 -6.65 12.59 9.70
N MET A 43 -6.43 12.64 8.39
CA MET A 43 -5.42 13.51 7.78
C MET A 43 -5.74 14.99 8.02
N LEU A 44 -6.98 15.43 7.83
CA LEU A 44 -7.38 16.82 8.06
C LEU A 44 -7.20 17.25 9.52
N GLN A 45 -7.61 16.41 10.48
CA GLN A 45 -7.40 16.68 11.89
C GLN A 45 -5.91 16.84 12.22
N ARG A 46 -5.04 15.99 11.67
CA ARG A 46 -3.59 16.10 11.87
C ARG A 46 -2.97 17.30 11.16
N ALA A 47 -3.45 17.64 9.97
CA ALA A 47 -2.98 18.78 9.19
C ALA A 47 -3.33 20.10 9.89
N TYR A 48 -4.60 20.31 10.25
CA TYR A 48 -5.04 21.52 10.94
C TYR A 48 -4.56 21.59 12.39
N GLY A 49 -4.42 20.45 13.06
CA GLY A 49 -3.85 20.36 14.41
C GLY A 49 -2.32 20.44 14.45
N MET A 50 -1.64 20.50 13.30
CA MET A 50 -0.17 20.49 13.19
C MET A 50 0.49 19.30 13.91
N THR A 51 -0.16 18.14 13.90
CA THR A 51 0.31 16.91 14.58
C THR A 51 0.78 15.82 13.63
N GLY A 52 0.71 16.03 12.32
CA GLY A 52 1.16 15.06 11.32
C GLY A 52 2.57 15.30 10.79
N GLU A 53 3.13 14.29 10.14
CA GLU A 53 4.46 14.34 9.51
C GLU A 53 4.40 15.18 8.22
N ALA A 54 4.46 16.50 8.34
CA ALA A 54 4.22 17.42 7.23
C ALA A 54 5.38 17.56 6.22
N TRP A 55 6.52 16.86 6.42
CA TRP A 55 7.69 17.03 5.57
C TRP A 55 7.43 16.60 4.13
N ASP A 56 6.98 15.36 3.92
CA ASP A 56 6.72 14.83 2.59
C ASP A 56 5.57 15.59 1.90
N LEU A 57 4.48 15.85 2.61
CA LEU A 57 3.37 16.66 2.09
C LEU A 57 3.80 18.06 1.64
N ALA A 58 4.63 18.75 2.44
CA ALA A 58 5.11 20.09 2.10
C ALA A 58 6.09 20.05 0.92
N TYR A 59 6.93 19.02 0.85
CA TYR A 59 7.83 18.79 -0.27
C TYR A 59 7.02 18.61 -1.56
N ASP A 60 6.09 17.65 -1.58
CA ASP A 60 5.30 17.31 -2.77
C ASP A 60 4.44 18.49 -3.22
N GLN A 61 3.77 19.18 -2.30
CA GLN A 61 2.98 20.37 -2.61
C GLN A 61 3.84 21.46 -3.25
N GLN A 62 5.06 21.68 -2.75
CA GLN A 62 5.97 22.70 -3.28
C GLN A 62 6.43 22.37 -4.71
N VAL A 63 6.70 21.09 -5.01
CA VAL A 63 7.04 20.65 -6.38
C VAL A 63 5.84 20.78 -7.30
N ILE A 64 4.66 20.31 -6.88
CA ILE A 64 3.41 20.39 -7.66
C ILE A 64 3.06 21.85 -7.97
N TRP A 65 3.18 22.74 -6.99
CA TRP A 65 3.00 24.17 -7.19
C TRP A 65 3.99 24.71 -8.22
N ASN A 66 5.28 24.39 -8.12
CA ASN A 66 6.28 24.83 -9.10
C ASN A 66 5.97 24.36 -10.53
N VAL A 67 5.57 23.10 -10.70
CA VAL A 67 5.14 22.57 -12.01
C VAL A 67 3.93 23.36 -12.52
N SER A 68 2.97 23.69 -11.65
CA SER A 68 1.76 24.47 -12.02
C SER A 68 2.08 25.89 -12.50
N GLN A 69 3.15 26.49 -11.95
CA GLN A 69 3.63 27.83 -12.31
C GLN A 69 4.60 27.83 -13.51
N GLY A 70 4.94 26.66 -14.05
CA GLY A 70 5.91 26.55 -15.16
C GLY A 70 7.38 26.61 -14.72
N HIS A 71 7.67 26.46 -13.42
CA HIS A 71 9.03 26.39 -12.89
C HIS A 71 9.65 24.98 -12.94
N GLY A 72 8.98 24.03 -13.60
CA GLY A 72 9.42 22.64 -13.70
C GLY A 72 9.38 21.92 -12.36
N PHE A 73 10.18 20.86 -12.24
CA PHE A 73 10.22 19.96 -11.08
C PHE A 73 11.21 20.41 -9.99
N TYR A 74 11.59 21.68 -9.95
CA TYR A 74 12.55 22.15 -8.95
C TYR A 74 11.98 22.09 -7.51
N SER A 75 12.79 21.61 -6.57
CA SER A 75 12.47 21.67 -5.13
C SER A 75 13.41 22.61 -4.37
N SER A 76 12.86 23.53 -3.59
CA SER A 76 13.64 24.36 -2.65
C SER A 76 14.11 23.58 -1.43
N PHE A 77 13.45 22.47 -1.09
CA PHE A 77 13.83 21.61 0.04
C PHE A 77 15.12 20.84 -0.27
N ALA A 78 15.22 20.24 -1.46
CA ALA A 78 16.44 19.56 -1.89
C ALA A 78 17.44 20.47 -2.63
N ARG A 79 17.01 21.68 -3.02
CA ARG A 79 17.77 22.62 -3.86
C ARG A 79 18.25 21.98 -5.17
N ALA A 80 17.41 21.12 -5.73
CA ALA A 80 17.70 20.35 -6.93
C ALA A 80 16.42 20.06 -7.71
N ASP A 81 16.55 19.56 -8.94
CA ASP A 81 15.42 19.03 -9.69
C ASP A 81 14.92 17.73 -9.03
N PHE A 82 13.62 17.68 -8.75
CA PHE A 82 12.97 16.55 -8.09
C PHE A 82 13.07 15.26 -8.90
N LEU A 83 13.10 15.35 -10.24
CA LEU A 83 13.29 14.18 -11.11
C LEU A 83 14.66 13.51 -10.94
N GLY A 84 15.61 14.23 -10.33
CA GLY A 84 16.89 13.68 -9.88
C GLY A 84 16.81 12.75 -8.68
N ILE A 85 15.72 12.82 -7.92
CA ILE A 85 15.53 12.11 -6.65
C ILE A 85 14.38 11.11 -6.79
N HIS A 86 13.27 11.52 -7.39
CA HIS A 86 12.04 10.75 -7.54
C HIS A 86 11.45 10.94 -8.94
N LEU A 87 11.05 9.87 -9.61
CA LEU A 87 10.40 9.93 -10.92
C LEU A 87 8.89 9.80 -10.75
N GLU A 88 8.25 10.89 -10.30
CA GLU A 88 6.82 10.92 -9.98
C GLU A 88 6.08 11.84 -10.97
N LEU A 89 6.03 11.40 -12.23
CA LEU A 89 5.43 12.18 -13.32
C LEU A 89 3.92 12.45 -13.13
N ILE A 90 3.26 11.73 -12.21
CA ILE A 90 1.88 11.99 -11.83
C ILE A 90 1.69 13.41 -11.27
N PHE A 91 2.74 14.05 -10.77
CA PHE A 91 2.71 15.45 -10.31
C PHE A 91 2.33 16.42 -11.43
N GLY A 92 2.58 16.10 -12.70
CA GLY A 92 2.10 16.93 -13.82
C GLY A 92 0.57 17.00 -13.88
N ALA A 93 -0.11 15.88 -13.65
CA ALA A 93 -1.57 15.84 -13.60
C ALA A 93 -2.11 16.57 -12.35
N LEU A 94 -1.46 16.36 -11.19
CA LEU A 94 -1.83 17.05 -9.95
C LEU A 94 -1.57 18.56 -10.03
N ALA A 95 -0.53 19.00 -10.74
CA ALA A 95 -0.24 20.41 -10.98
C ALA A 95 -1.31 21.09 -11.85
N ALA A 96 -1.88 20.37 -12.81
CA ALA A 96 -3.03 20.87 -13.57
C ALA A 96 -4.26 21.08 -12.67
N ILE A 97 -4.47 20.20 -11.69
CA ILE A 97 -5.55 20.33 -10.70
C ILE A 97 -5.26 21.45 -9.70
N GLU A 98 -4.02 21.56 -9.21
CA GLU A 98 -3.56 22.64 -8.32
C GLU A 98 -3.83 24.03 -8.92
N LYS A 99 -3.69 24.17 -10.24
CA LYS A 99 -4.03 25.41 -10.95
C LYS A 99 -5.51 25.79 -10.86
N LEU A 100 -6.40 24.81 -10.74
CA LEU A 100 -7.86 25.00 -10.61
C LEU A 100 -8.28 25.10 -9.14
N TRP A 101 -7.59 24.38 -8.25
CA TRP A 101 -7.88 24.32 -6.83
C TRP A 101 -6.57 24.38 -6.02
N PRO A 102 -6.02 25.59 -5.77
CA PRO A 102 -4.73 25.76 -5.11
C PRO A 102 -4.86 25.51 -3.61
N SER A 103 -4.75 24.25 -3.20
CA SER A 103 -4.91 23.84 -1.81
C SER A 103 -4.20 22.53 -1.51
N PRO A 104 -3.39 22.45 -0.44
CA PRO A 104 -2.73 21.19 -0.04
C PRO A 104 -3.72 20.10 0.36
N ILE A 105 -4.97 20.47 0.66
CA ILE A 105 -6.04 19.51 0.96
C ILE A 105 -6.37 18.63 -0.26
N VAL A 106 -6.16 19.13 -1.48
CA VAL A 106 -6.37 18.36 -2.71
C VAL A 106 -5.51 17.10 -2.69
N LEU A 107 -4.24 17.19 -2.29
CA LEU A 107 -3.37 16.03 -2.17
C LEU A 107 -3.88 15.03 -1.13
N LEU A 108 -4.39 15.49 0.00
CA LEU A 108 -4.99 14.61 1.02
C LEU A 108 -6.24 13.89 0.50
N VAL A 109 -7.04 14.56 -0.33
CA VAL A 109 -8.19 13.96 -1.01
C VAL A 109 -7.73 12.86 -1.98
N PHE A 110 -6.75 13.13 -2.84
CA PHE A 110 -6.21 12.13 -3.77
C PHE A 110 -5.55 10.95 -3.06
N SER A 111 -4.78 11.22 -2.00
CA SER A 111 -4.18 10.18 -1.14
C SER A 111 -5.26 9.26 -0.58
N SER A 112 -6.26 9.84 0.10
CA SER A 112 -7.36 9.10 0.73
C SER A 112 -8.20 8.35 -0.29
N ALA A 113 -8.47 8.96 -1.45
CA ALA A 113 -9.23 8.34 -2.53
C ALA A 113 -8.48 7.16 -3.14
N GLY A 114 -7.18 7.29 -3.38
CA GLY A 114 -6.33 6.20 -3.89
C GLY A 114 -6.33 4.99 -2.96
N LEU A 115 -6.07 5.22 -1.66
CA LEU A 115 -6.06 4.16 -0.66
C LEU A 115 -7.44 3.50 -0.50
N ALA A 116 -8.50 4.28 -0.51
CA ALA A 116 -9.87 3.77 -0.41
C ALA A 116 -10.28 2.98 -1.67
N ALA A 117 -9.89 3.46 -2.86
CA ALA A 117 -10.20 2.83 -4.14
C ALA A 117 -9.54 1.44 -4.30
N ALA A 118 -8.57 1.08 -3.45
CA ALA A 118 -8.03 -0.26 -3.39
C ALA A 118 -9.10 -1.32 -3.10
N ALA A 119 -10.16 -1.01 -2.34
CA ALA A 119 -11.26 -1.95 -2.10
C ALA A 119 -12.04 -2.30 -3.39
N PRO A 120 -12.68 -1.35 -4.10
CA PRO A 120 -13.39 -1.67 -5.34
C PRO A 120 -12.44 -2.16 -6.44
N GLY A 121 -11.21 -1.64 -6.53
CA GLY A 121 -10.20 -2.15 -7.44
C GLY A 121 -9.86 -3.62 -7.19
N ALA A 122 -9.64 -4.01 -5.94
CA ALA A 122 -9.38 -5.39 -5.55
C ALA A 122 -10.59 -6.28 -5.77
N TYR A 123 -11.81 -5.79 -5.48
CA TYR A 123 -13.04 -6.54 -5.75
C TYR A 123 -13.13 -6.93 -7.22
N LEU A 124 -12.95 -5.95 -8.13
CA LEU A 124 -12.96 -6.19 -9.57
C LEU A 124 -11.87 -7.18 -9.99
N PHE A 125 -10.65 -7.01 -9.48
CA PHE A 125 -9.54 -7.93 -9.71
C PHE A 125 -9.87 -9.37 -9.26
N PHE A 126 -10.32 -9.56 -8.01
CA PHE A 126 -10.67 -10.89 -7.50
C PHE A 126 -11.84 -11.51 -8.25
N ARG A 127 -12.84 -10.72 -8.66
CA ARG A 127 -13.94 -11.19 -9.53
C ARG A 127 -13.47 -11.59 -10.93
N ALA A 128 -12.29 -11.17 -11.36
CA ALA A 128 -11.71 -11.58 -12.64
C ALA A 128 -10.82 -12.82 -12.50
N VAL A 129 -10.14 -13.00 -11.37
CA VAL A 129 -9.23 -14.15 -11.15
C VAL A 129 -9.94 -15.38 -10.56
N LEU A 130 -10.95 -15.18 -9.71
CA LEU A 130 -11.65 -16.30 -9.07
C LEU A 130 -12.60 -17.03 -10.05
N PRO A 131 -12.73 -18.37 -9.94
CA PRO A 131 -13.59 -19.15 -10.83
C PRO A 131 -15.05 -18.68 -10.80
N ALA A 132 -15.64 -18.41 -11.97
CA ALA A 132 -16.99 -17.85 -12.07
C ALA A 132 -18.11 -18.88 -11.84
N ASP A 133 -17.80 -20.16 -11.96
CA ASP A 133 -18.69 -21.31 -11.78
C ASP A 133 -18.99 -21.61 -10.30
N ARG A 134 -18.15 -21.13 -9.39
CA ARG A 134 -18.33 -21.31 -7.94
C ARG A 134 -19.24 -20.24 -7.35
N ALA A 135 -20.28 -20.67 -6.63
CA ALA A 135 -21.25 -19.78 -6.01
C ALA A 135 -20.64 -18.88 -4.91
N GLU A 136 -19.54 -19.32 -4.30
CA GLU A 136 -18.83 -18.64 -3.22
C GLU A 136 -17.88 -17.55 -3.71
N SER A 137 -17.47 -17.58 -4.98
CA SER A 137 -16.48 -16.67 -5.55
C SER A 137 -16.82 -15.18 -5.39
N PRO A 138 -18.08 -14.72 -5.57
CA PRO A 138 -18.43 -13.32 -5.32
C PRO A 138 -18.25 -12.90 -3.87
N TRP A 139 -18.70 -13.73 -2.92
CA TRP A 139 -18.54 -13.47 -1.48
C TRP A 139 -17.09 -13.48 -1.06
N LEU A 140 -16.29 -14.40 -1.64
CA LEU A 140 -14.87 -14.44 -1.38
C LEU A 140 -14.16 -13.19 -1.90
N ALA A 141 -14.53 -12.69 -3.08
CA ALA A 141 -14.02 -11.42 -3.59
C ALA A 141 -14.34 -10.26 -2.63
N VAL A 142 -15.58 -10.17 -2.14
CA VAL A 142 -15.99 -9.16 -1.14
C VAL A 142 -15.18 -9.28 0.15
N ALA A 143 -15.07 -10.49 0.69
CA ALA A 143 -14.38 -10.75 1.96
C ALA A 143 -12.89 -10.39 1.89
N LEU A 144 -12.25 -10.58 0.73
CA LEU A 144 -10.85 -10.22 0.52
C LEU A 144 -10.66 -8.73 0.24
N SER A 145 -11.61 -8.07 -0.41
CA SER A 145 -11.44 -6.69 -0.87
C SER A 145 -11.93 -5.63 0.13
N ALA A 146 -13.06 -5.86 0.79
CA ALA A 146 -13.69 -4.87 1.66
C ALA A 146 -12.82 -4.44 2.86
N PRO A 147 -12.03 -5.34 3.49
CA PRO A 147 -11.16 -4.94 4.62
C PRO A 147 -9.92 -4.13 4.23
N ILE A 148 -9.55 -4.07 2.94
CA ILE A 148 -8.27 -3.49 2.48
C ILE A 148 -8.03 -2.07 3.01
N PRO A 149 -8.99 -1.12 2.91
CA PRO A 149 -8.77 0.24 3.39
C PRO A 149 -8.43 0.30 4.88
N PHE A 150 -8.85 -0.70 5.66
CA PHE A 150 -8.66 -0.78 7.11
C PHE A 150 -7.44 -1.62 7.52
N TRP A 151 -6.70 -2.19 6.56
CA TRP A 151 -5.45 -2.89 6.87
C TRP A 151 -4.44 -1.93 7.49
N ALA A 152 -3.67 -2.43 8.46
CA ALA A 152 -2.67 -1.63 9.16
C ALA A 152 -1.70 -0.93 8.19
N ALA A 153 -1.24 -1.62 7.14
CA ALA A 153 -0.35 -1.02 6.14
C ALA A 153 -0.99 0.16 5.38
N ILE A 154 -2.30 0.10 5.07
CA ILE A 154 -3.02 1.19 4.42
C ILE A 154 -3.26 2.35 5.39
N GLN A 155 -3.57 2.04 6.65
CA GLN A 155 -3.72 3.07 7.69
C GLN A 155 -2.40 3.78 8.02
N GLU A 156 -1.26 3.06 8.01
CA GLU A 156 0.06 3.68 8.15
C GLU A 156 0.39 4.57 6.95
N ALA A 157 0.13 4.10 5.71
CA ALA A 157 0.29 4.94 4.53
C ALA A 157 -0.58 6.22 4.60
N ALA A 158 -1.80 6.10 5.14
CA ALA A 158 -2.66 7.25 5.40
C ALA A 158 -2.16 8.15 6.55
N ARG A 159 -1.41 7.59 7.51
CA ARG A 159 -0.81 8.33 8.64
C ARG A 159 0.26 9.30 8.15
N ASP A 160 1.04 8.86 7.15
CA ASP A 160 2.18 9.57 6.58
C ASP A 160 1.76 10.63 5.51
N PHE A 161 0.46 10.92 5.38
CA PHE A 161 -0.15 11.89 4.46
C PHE A 161 -0.16 11.48 2.97
N PHE A 162 0.25 12.37 2.08
CA PHE A 162 0.20 12.17 0.64
C PHE A 162 1.53 11.63 0.18
N HIS A 163 1.44 10.51 -0.53
CA HIS A 163 2.48 9.94 -1.35
C HIS A 163 1.80 9.47 -2.63
N PRO A 164 2.37 9.70 -3.83
CA PRO A 164 1.73 9.28 -5.07
C PRO A 164 1.50 7.76 -5.15
N GLU A 165 2.28 6.95 -4.41
CA GLU A 165 2.07 5.50 -4.24
C GLU A 165 0.69 5.14 -3.71
N ASN A 166 0.06 6.04 -2.95
CA ASN A 166 -1.25 5.84 -2.36
C ASN A 166 -2.34 5.64 -3.44
N MET A 167 -2.12 6.14 -4.65
CA MET A 167 -2.98 5.90 -5.82
C MET A 167 -2.52 4.68 -6.66
N ALA A 168 -1.23 4.36 -6.62
CA ALA A 168 -0.62 3.35 -7.48
C ALA A 168 -1.26 1.97 -7.31
N LEU A 169 -1.60 1.58 -6.07
CA LEU A 169 -2.22 0.29 -5.78
C LEU A 169 -3.59 0.14 -6.46
N ALA A 170 -4.45 1.16 -6.40
CA ALA A 170 -5.76 1.12 -7.04
C ALA A 170 -5.63 1.02 -8.56
N PHE A 171 -4.72 1.81 -9.17
CA PHE A 171 -4.43 1.72 -10.60
C PHE A 171 -3.89 0.34 -11.00
N ALA A 172 -3.01 -0.25 -10.20
CA ALA A 172 -2.44 -1.56 -10.46
C ALA A 172 -3.48 -2.68 -10.44
N LEU A 173 -4.38 -2.66 -9.45
CA LEU A 173 -5.48 -3.63 -9.34
C LEU A 173 -6.45 -3.50 -10.52
N LEU A 174 -6.79 -2.27 -10.90
CA LEU A 174 -7.65 -2.00 -12.05
C LEU A 174 -6.95 -2.37 -13.37
N ALA A 175 -5.64 -2.16 -13.50
CA ALA A 175 -4.87 -2.57 -14.68
C ALA A 175 -4.92 -4.10 -14.86
N ALA A 176 -4.71 -4.83 -13.78
CA ALA A 176 -4.80 -6.29 -13.79
C ALA A 176 -6.23 -6.77 -14.13
N TRP A 177 -7.26 -6.17 -13.52
CA TRP A 177 -8.65 -6.43 -13.88
C TRP A 177 -8.93 -6.19 -15.38
N ALA A 178 -8.51 -5.03 -15.89
CA ALA A 178 -8.70 -4.64 -17.28
C ALA A 178 -8.04 -5.65 -18.23
N GLY A 179 -6.81 -6.08 -17.94
CA GLY A 179 -6.10 -7.04 -18.77
C GLY A 179 -6.68 -8.47 -18.74
N ILE A 180 -7.19 -8.91 -17.58
CA ILE A 180 -7.90 -10.21 -17.47
C ILE A 180 -9.24 -10.16 -18.22
N ARG A 181 -9.92 -9.01 -18.25
CA ARG A 181 -11.21 -8.82 -18.94
C ARG A 181 -11.10 -8.42 -20.41
N GLY A 182 -9.90 -8.26 -20.96
CA GLY A 182 -9.71 -7.90 -22.37
C GLY A 182 -9.79 -6.40 -22.68
N HIS A 183 -9.84 -5.54 -21.66
CA HIS A 183 -9.84 -4.08 -21.84
C HIS A 183 -8.41 -3.55 -22.09
N ARG A 184 -7.85 -3.87 -23.26
CA ARG A 184 -6.46 -3.57 -23.62
C ARG A 184 -6.05 -2.12 -23.36
N VAL A 185 -6.84 -1.15 -23.82
CA VAL A 185 -6.49 0.27 -23.70
C VAL A 185 -6.45 0.68 -22.23
N ALA A 186 -7.49 0.32 -21.46
CA ALA A 186 -7.55 0.62 -20.03
C ALA A 186 -6.37 -0.01 -19.28
N MET A 187 -6.00 -1.27 -19.58
CA MET A 187 -4.83 -1.92 -18.99
C MET A 187 -3.55 -1.11 -19.21
N TRP A 188 -3.27 -0.70 -20.45
CA TRP A 188 -2.06 0.08 -20.76
C TRP A 188 -2.04 1.44 -20.07
N VAL A 189 -3.16 2.17 -20.13
CA VAL A 189 -3.29 3.47 -19.47
C VAL A 189 -3.05 3.33 -17.96
N LEU A 190 -3.68 2.34 -17.32
CA LEU A 190 -3.54 2.12 -15.88
C LEU A 190 -2.13 1.63 -15.50
N CYS A 191 -1.48 0.78 -16.31
CA CYS A 191 -0.07 0.44 -16.08
C CYS A 191 0.85 1.66 -16.14
N VAL A 192 0.63 2.56 -17.11
CA VAL A 192 1.41 3.80 -17.23
C VAL A 192 1.12 4.72 -16.04
N LEU A 193 -0.14 4.89 -15.65
CA LEU A 193 -0.50 5.67 -14.46
C LEU A 193 0.14 5.12 -13.18
N THR A 194 0.16 3.79 -13.00
CA THR A 194 0.89 3.15 -11.90
C THR A 194 2.38 3.50 -11.93
N LEU A 195 3.04 3.43 -13.08
CA LEU A 195 4.47 3.80 -13.19
C LEU A 195 4.72 5.29 -12.93
N MET A 196 3.82 6.16 -13.39
CA MET A 196 3.91 7.60 -13.15
C MET A 196 3.81 7.98 -11.67
N CYS A 197 3.25 7.11 -10.82
CA CYS A 197 3.21 7.34 -9.39
C CYS A 197 4.59 7.23 -8.74
N LYS A 198 5.48 6.32 -9.18
CA LYS A 198 6.85 6.21 -8.66
C LYS A 198 7.75 5.29 -9.49
N GLU A 199 9.05 5.55 -9.47
CA GLU A 199 10.07 4.72 -10.13
C GLU A 199 10.08 3.25 -9.68
N ASP A 200 9.74 2.96 -8.43
CA ASP A 200 9.75 1.61 -7.88
C ASP A 200 8.49 0.80 -8.20
N GLN A 201 7.45 1.44 -8.78
CA GLN A 201 6.24 0.74 -9.24
C GLN A 201 6.51 -0.21 -10.42
N VAL A 202 7.74 -0.23 -10.94
CA VAL A 202 8.23 -1.26 -11.87
C VAL A 202 8.05 -2.67 -11.34
N TYR A 203 8.16 -2.89 -10.02
CA TYR A 203 7.89 -4.19 -9.42
C TYR A 203 6.41 -4.56 -9.51
N THR A 204 5.53 -3.60 -9.19
CA THR A 204 4.08 -3.76 -9.28
C THR A 204 3.66 -4.09 -10.71
N VAL A 205 4.15 -3.35 -11.70
CA VAL A 205 3.85 -3.59 -13.11
C VAL A 205 4.49 -4.88 -13.64
N GLY A 206 5.68 -5.23 -13.15
CA GLY A 206 6.29 -6.54 -13.42
C GLY A 206 5.43 -7.71 -12.92
N VAL A 207 4.82 -7.58 -11.74
CA VAL A 207 3.85 -8.58 -11.22
C VAL A 207 2.60 -8.62 -12.11
N ILE A 208 2.08 -7.47 -12.54
CA ILE A 208 0.95 -7.43 -13.49
C ILE A 208 1.30 -8.19 -14.77
N ALA A 209 2.51 -8.01 -15.33
CA ALA A 209 2.95 -8.76 -16.50
C ALA A 209 2.89 -10.29 -16.26
N ILE A 210 3.33 -10.76 -15.10
CA ILE A 210 3.24 -12.18 -14.73
C ILE A 210 1.77 -12.63 -14.61
N VAL A 211 0.91 -11.81 -13.99
CA VAL A 211 -0.52 -12.12 -13.92
C VAL A 211 -1.15 -12.18 -15.30
N MET A 212 -0.78 -11.27 -16.23
CA MET A 212 -1.27 -11.28 -17.60
C MET A 212 -0.80 -12.51 -18.39
N SER A 213 0.41 -13.00 -18.14
CA SER A 213 0.91 -14.21 -18.81
C SER A 213 0.13 -15.47 -18.40
N ALA A 214 -0.42 -15.50 -17.19
CA ALA A 214 -1.23 -16.61 -16.69
C ALA A 214 -2.73 -16.43 -17.01
N TYR A 215 -3.30 -15.28 -16.67
CA TYR A 215 -4.75 -15.02 -16.62
C TYR A 215 -5.27 -14.00 -17.63
N GLY A 216 -4.40 -13.39 -18.45
CA GLY A 216 -4.83 -12.39 -19.44
C GLY A 216 -5.82 -12.95 -20.45
N ALA A 217 -6.79 -12.13 -20.87
CA ALA A 217 -7.72 -12.48 -21.95
C ALA A 217 -6.95 -12.82 -23.23
N PRO A 218 -7.45 -13.69 -24.13
CA PRO A 218 -6.68 -14.18 -25.29
C PRO A 218 -6.07 -13.08 -26.18
N ASP A 219 -6.79 -11.97 -26.35
CA ASP A 219 -6.38 -10.81 -27.12
C ASP A 219 -5.32 -9.95 -26.42
N VAL A 220 -5.36 -9.89 -25.08
CA VAL A 220 -4.43 -9.12 -24.25
C VAL A 220 -3.23 -9.95 -23.80
N LYS A 221 -3.36 -11.28 -23.66
CA LYS A 221 -2.35 -12.17 -23.07
C LYS A 221 -0.98 -12.00 -23.70
N LYS A 222 -0.92 -11.85 -25.03
CA LYS A 222 0.33 -11.60 -25.78
C LYS A 222 1.10 -10.34 -25.34
N HIS A 223 0.44 -9.40 -24.66
CA HIS A 223 1.04 -8.14 -24.20
C HIS A 223 1.93 -8.29 -22.96
N TRP A 224 1.90 -9.42 -22.26
CA TRP A 224 2.65 -9.58 -21.00
C TRP A 224 4.15 -9.25 -21.14
N ARG A 225 4.78 -9.65 -22.26
CA ARG A 225 6.20 -9.35 -22.54
C ARG A 225 6.45 -7.86 -22.69
N PHE A 226 5.56 -7.16 -23.37
CA PHE A 226 5.65 -5.72 -23.57
C PHE A 226 5.44 -4.95 -22.28
N ILE A 227 4.54 -5.41 -21.39
CA ILE A 227 4.36 -4.81 -20.06
C ILE A 227 5.65 -4.99 -19.24
N LEU A 228 6.28 -6.16 -19.31
CA LEU A 228 7.57 -6.41 -18.65
C LEU A 228 8.69 -5.54 -19.22
N TYR A 229 8.75 -5.38 -20.55
CA TYR A 229 9.70 -4.47 -21.19
C TYR A 229 9.43 -3.01 -20.82
N LEU A 230 8.18 -2.59 -20.70
CA LEU A 230 7.82 -1.26 -20.23
C LEU A 230 8.33 -1.03 -18.81
N ALA A 231 8.12 -1.96 -17.89
CA ALA A 231 8.63 -1.86 -16.52
C ALA A 231 10.17 -1.79 -16.49
N GLY A 232 10.86 -2.64 -17.26
CA GLY A 232 12.31 -2.61 -17.38
C GLY A 232 12.84 -1.32 -17.99
N ALA A 233 12.22 -0.84 -19.06
CA ALA A 233 12.56 0.43 -19.70
C ALA A 233 12.34 1.62 -18.76
N TRP A 234 11.21 1.65 -18.04
CA TRP A 234 10.93 2.69 -17.04
C TRP A 234 12.01 2.73 -15.95
N PHE A 235 12.41 1.56 -15.43
CA PHE A 235 13.49 1.48 -14.46
C PHE A 235 14.81 2.03 -15.01
N LEU A 236 15.23 1.58 -16.20
CA LEU A 236 16.50 1.98 -16.81
C LEU A 236 16.52 3.45 -17.19
N ILE A 237 15.45 3.96 -17.80
CA ILE A 237 15.34 5.36 -18.20
C ILE A 237 15.25 6.23 -16.95
N GLY A 238 14.38 5.90 -16.00
CA GLY A 238 14.18 6.70 -14.79
C GLY A 238 15.41 6.76 -13.92
N THR A 239 15.94 5.62 -13.51
CA THR A 239 17.05 5.56 -12.54
C THR A 239 18.42 5.76 -13.20
N GLY A 240 18.58 5.26 -14.42
CA GLY A 240 19.86 5.26 -15.13
C GLY A 240 20.12 6.52 -15.96
N ILE A 241 19.07 7.11 -16.55
CA ILE A 241 19.20 8.27 -17.42
C ILE A 241 18.70 9.53 -16.73
N VAL A 242 17.40 9.60 -16.41
CA VAL A 242 16.77 10.81 -15.88
C VAL A 242 17.45 11.22 -14.59
N GLN A 243 17.41 10.37 -13.56
CA GLN A 243 17.96 10.69 -12.25
C GLN A 243 19.45 11.06 -12.32
N GLN A 244 20.27 10.29 -13.03
CA GLN A 244 21.71 10.57 -13.17
C GLN A 244 21.98 11.89 -13.91
N HIS A 245 21.23 12.18 -14.97
CA HIS A 245 21.43 13.37 -15.78
C HIS A 245 20.97 14.65 -15.09
N THR A 246 19.82 14.62 -14.39
CA THR A 246 19.36 15.80 -13.61
C THR A 246 20.28 16.08 -12.43
N LEU A 247 20.82 15.04 -11.78
CA LEU A 247 21.81 15.19 -10.70
C LEU A 247 23.14 15.78 -11.19
N SER A 248 23.57 15.43 -12.41
CA SER A 248 24.81 15.98 -12.98
C SER A 248 24.67 17.43 -13.42
N ILE A 249 23.50 17.84 -13.96
CA ILE A 249 23.26 19.22 -14.43
C ILE A 249 23.13 20.22 -13.27
N THR A 250 22.43 19.87 -12.21
CA THR A 250 22.17 20.79 -11.08
C THR A 250 23.39 21.06 -10.17
N GLY A 251 24.60 20.63 -10.58
CA GLY A 251 25.83 20.93 -9.84
C GLY A 251 25.94 20.19 -8.51
N GLY A 252 25.22 19.06 -8.34
CA GLY A 252 25.14 18.27 -7.11
C GLY A 252 26.44 17.63 -6.62
N SER A 253 27.58 17.91 -7.27
CA SER A 253 28.91 17.44 -6.88
C SER A 253 29.28 17.83 -5.43
N SER A 254 28.68 18.90 -4.89
CA SER A 254 28.92 19.39 -3.53
C SER A 254 27.88 18.94 -2.48
N ALA A 255 26.68 18.49 -2.89
CA ALA A 255 25.60 18.08 -1.98
C ALA A 255 25.45 16.55 -1.82
N LEU A 256 25.86 15.75 -2.81
CA LEU A 256 25.88 14.28 -2.73
C LEU A 256 27.20 13.72 -2.20
N THR A 257 28.28 14.50 -2.21
CA THR A 257 29.56 14.10 -1.62
C THR A 257 29.46 13.79 -0.13
N PRO A 258 28.71 14.52 0.72
CA PRO A 258 28.61 14.21 2.15
C PRO A 258 27.81 12.93 2.44
N ALA A 259 26.70 12.66 1.74
CA ALA A 259 25.87 11.47 1.97
C ALA A 259 26.53 10.19 1.43
N ILE A 260 27.11 10.26 0.23
CA ILE A 260 27.89 9.14 -0.32
C ILE A 260 29.19 8.97 0.48
N ARG A 261 29.86 10.05 0.95
CA ARG A 261 30.98 9.94 1.91
C ARG A 261 30.53 9.39 3.25
N SER A 262 29.37 9.74 3.79
CA SER A 262 28.94 9.28 5.11
C SER A 262 28.60 7.79 5.07
N HIS A 263 27.92 7.31 4.02
CA HIS A 263 27.71 5.88 3.80
C HIS A 263 29.01 5.15 3.50
N ARG A 264 29.90 5.70 2.67
CA ARG A 264 31.23 5.13 2.42
C ARG A 264 32.11 5.14 3.68
N TRP A 265 32.00 6.15 4.53
CA TRP A 265 32.69 6.24 5.83
C TRP A 265 32.13 5.24 6.84
N LEU A 266 30.81 5.10 6.94
CA LEU A 266 30.15 4.08 7.77
C LEU A 266 30.57 2.66 7.35
N TRP A 267 30.64 2.41 6.04
CA TRP A 267 31.14 1.14 5.51
C TRP A 267 32.64 0.95 5.78
N ARG A 268 33.47 1.98 5.60
CA ARG A 268 34.92 1.92 5.85
C ARG A 268 35.27 1.74 7.33
N LYS A 269 34.49 2.35 8.24
CA LYS A 269 34.61 2.15 9.70
C LYS A 269 34.17 0.74 10.13
N ARG A 270 33.25 0.13 9.39
CA ARG A 270 32.78 -1.25 9.62
C ARG A 270 33.81 -2.29 9.16
N SER A 271 34.58 -1.99 8.13
CA SER A 271 35.61 -2.91 7.60
C SER A 271 36.96 -2.84 8.33
N SER A 272 37.26 -1.76 9.06
CA SER A 272 38.58 -1.55 9.66
C SER A 272 38.77 -2.15 11.06
N ASP A 273 37.71 -2.57 11.76
CA ASP A 273 37.85 -3.23 13.07
C ASP A 273 36.62 -4.10 13.43
N PRO A 274 36.60 -5.38 13.01
CA PRO A 274 35.52 -6.30 13.35
C PRO A 274 35.50 -6.71 14.84
N ARG A 275 36.56 -6.42 15.62
CA ARG A 275 36.67 -6.82 17.03
C ARG A 275 36.05 -5.81 18.01
N ARG A 276 35.83 -4.56 17.58
CA ARG A 276 35.30 -3.49 18.45
C ARG A 276 33.79 -3.56 18.73
N TRP A 277 33.04 -4.40 18.03
CA TRP A 277 31.58 -4.51 18.19
C TRP A 277 31.14 -5.64 19.13
N GLN A 278 32.06 -6.45 19.66
CA GLN A 278 31.73 -7.47 20.66
C GLN A 278 31.73 -6.94 22.11
N SER A 279 32.15 -5.70 22.34
CA SER A 279 32.24 -5.11 23.68
C SER A 279 31.24 -3.96 23.92
N TRP A 280 30.01 -4.08 23.42
CA TRP A 280 28.93 -3.25 23.96
C TRP A 280 28.60 -3.73 25.37
N PRO A 281 28.68 -2.87 26.40
CA PRO A 281 28.32 -3.27 27.74
C PRO A 281 26.83 -3.62 27.75
N ARG A 282 26.51 -4.88 28.03
CA ARG A 282 25.17 -5.27 28.48
C ARG A 282 24.94 -4.58 29.82
N SER A 283 24.39 -3.37 29.80
CA SER A 283 23.86 -2.74 31.00
C SER A 283 22.54 -3.44 31.37
N SER A 284 22.64 -4.65 31.91
CA SER A 284 21.54 -5.30 32.62
C SER A 284 21.36 -4.60 33.97
N ARG A 285 20.83 -3.37 33.95
CA ARG A 285 20.20 -2.83 35.16
C ARG A 285 18.84 -3.52 35.26
N ARG A 286 18.76 -4.47 36.18
CA ARG A 286 17.52 -5.06 36.64
C ARG A 286 16.60 -3.92 37.09
N CYS A 287 15.50 -3.70 36.40
CA CYS A 287 14.38 -2.99 36.97
C CYS A 287 13.76 -3.90 38.03
N SER A 288 13.88 -3.52 39.29
CA SER A 288 13.13 -4.14 40.40
C SER A 288 11.64 -3.93 40.17
N PRO A 289 10.77 -4.90 40.52
CA PRO A 289 9.33 -4.75 40.38
C PRO A 289 8.83 -3.80 41.48
N CYS A 290 8.41 -2.60 41.11
CA CYS A 290 7.66 -1.73 42.01
C CYS A 290 6.28 -2.33 42.26
N ARG A 291 6.10 -2.91 43.44
CA ARG A 291 4.79 -3.02 44.10
C ARG A 291 4.32 -1.61 44.44
N CYS A 292 3.19 -1.17 43.91
CA CYS A 292 2.30 -0.22 44.58
C CYS A 292 0.92 -0.28 43.95
N TRP A 293 0.05 -1.08 44.56
CA TRP A 293 -1.40 -0.84 44.55
C TRP A 293 -1.75 -0.07 45.83
N ARG A 294 -2.70 0.87 45.70
CA ARG A 294 -3.37 1.71 46.73
C ARG A 294 -2.60 2.89 47.33
N ARG A 295 -2.98 4.12 46.93
CA ARG A 295 -3.94 4.95 47.70
C ARG A 295 -4.33 6.20 46.91
N VAL A 296 -5.60 6.56 47.07
CA VAL A 296 -6.26 7.79 46.65
C VAL A 296 -5.60 9.01 47.32
N GLY A 297 -5.47 10.11 46.58
CA GLY A 297 -5.10 11.41 47.13
C GLY A 297 -4.64 12.42 46.08
N CYS A 298 -5.54 13.30 45.66
CA CYS A 298 -5.24 14.48 44.86
C CYS A 298 -4.19 15.36 45.55
N SER A 299 -3.19 15.82 44.80
CA SER A 299 -2.47 17.07 45.06
C SER A 299 -1.69 17.48 43.82
N TRP A 300 -2.05 18.62 43.26
CA TRP A 300 -1.33 19.35 42.22
C TRP A 300 -0.02 19.89 42.79
N SER A 301 1.12 19.62 42.15
CA SER A 301 2.24 20.56 42.14
C SER A 301 3.15 20.35 40.92
N SER A 302 3.36 21.47 40.26
CA SER A 302 4.31 21.79 39.19
C SER A 302 5.65 21.05 39.23
N ARG A 303 6.04 20.43 38.11
CA ARG A 303 7.45 20.11 37.83
C ARG A 303 7.83 20.39 36.38
N ARG A 304 8.91 21.15 36.25
CA ARG A 304 9.62 21.55 35.02
C ARG A 304 10.03 20.32 34.21
N ILE A 305 9.86 20.40 32.90
CA ILE A 305 10.43 19.46 31.94
C ILE A 305 11.56 20.19 31.21
N SER A 306 12.79 19.70 31.36
CA SER A 306 13.92 20.02 30.48
C SER A 306 13.91 19.07 29.28
N PRO A 307 14.21 19.55 28.05
CA PRO A 307 14.23 18.70 26.87
C PRO A 307 15.66 18.19 26.61
N THR A 308 15.88 16.88 26.65
CA THR A 308 17.06 16.28 26.04
C THR A 308 16.74 14.95 25.36
N CYS A 309 17.09 14.92 24.08
CA CYS A 309 17.46 13.75 23.28
C CYS A 309 16.38 12.70 22.99
N SER A 310 15.74 12.85 21.82
CA SER A 310 15.21 11.73 21.05
C SER A 310 15.83 11.76 19.65
N ALA A 311 16.98 11.10 19.50
CA ALA A 311 17.50 10.70 18.19
C ALA A 311 16.89 9.33 17.86
N GLY A 312 15.66 9.33 17.35
CA GLY A 312 15.04 8.14 16.78
C GLY A 312 15.57 7.91 15.36
N ILE A 313 16.41 6.89 15.17
CA ILE A 313 16.79 6.40 13.86
C ILE A 313 15.56 5.69 13.26
N TYR A 314 14.87 6.38 12.37
CA TYR A 314 13.72 5.84 11.63
C TYR A 314 14.22 4.91 10.53
N ARG A 315 13.83 3.64 10.59
CA ARG A 315 14.13 2.62 9.57
C ARG A 315 12.87 2.46 8.72
N LYS A 316 12.89 2.94 7.47
CA LYS A 316 11.80 2.71 6.50
C LYS A 316 11.59 1.20 6.35
N THR A 317 10.40 0.72 6.73
CA THR A 317 10.03 -0.71 6.80
C THR A 317 9.31 -1.20 5.53
N THR A 318 9.68 -0.68 4.36
CA THR A 318 8.97 -0.96 3.10
C THR A 318 9.20 -2.39 2.57
N SER A 319 10.30 -3.07 2.94
CA SER A 319 10.61 -4.43 2.41
C SER A 319 9.92 -5.60 3.14
N THR A 320 9.36 -5.37 4.33
CA THR A 320 8.75 -6.43 5.16
C THR A 320 7.28 -6.69 4.79
N ILE A 321 6.61 -5.71 4.19
CA ILE A 321 5.17 -5.76 3.90
C ILE A 321 4.89 -6.65 2.68
N THR A 322 5.74 -6.61 1.65
CA THR A 322 5.60 -7.44 0.45
C THR A 322 5.83 -8.93 0.75
N THR A 323 6.85 -9.27 1.54
CA THR A 323 7.17 -10.68 1.83
C THR A 323 6.12 -11.38 2.71
N SER A 324 5.54 -10.69 3.69
CA SER A 324 4.48 -11.26 4.54
C SER A 324 3.18 -11.52 3.76
N PHE A 325 2.81 -10.60 2.86
CA PHE A 325 1.63 -10.72 2.00
C PHE A 325 1.74 -11.93 1.06
N PHE A 326 2.89 -12.12 0.40
CA PHE A 326 3.11 -13.26 -0.50
C PHE A 326 3.08 -14.62 0.23
N SER A 327 3.61 -14.69 1.44
CA SER A 327 3.66 -15.97 2.20
C SER A 327 2.27 -16.39 2.67
N CYS A 328 1.47 -15.44 3.17
CA CYS A 328 0.10 -15.70 3.60
C CYS A 328 -0.82 -16.01 2.41
N PHE A 329 -0.70 -15.23 1.32
CA PHE A 329 -1.44 -15.44 0.08
C PHE A 329 -1.11 -16.79 -0.57
N ARG A 330 0.17 -17.20 -0.62
CA ARG A 330 0.57 -18.49 -1.21
C ARG A 330 0.04 -19.70 -0.44
N SER A 331 0.06 -19.64 0.89
CA SER A 331 -0.47 -20.71 1.75
C SER A 331 -1.98 -20.85 1.57
N TRP A 332 -2.68 -19.71 1.60
CA TRP A 332 -4.13 -19.66 1.44
C TRP A 332 -4.58 -20.04 0.01
N TRP A 333 -3.87 -19.56 -1.03
CA TRP A 333 -4.17 -19.87 -2.43
C TRP A 333 -4.09 -21.37 -2.71
N ARG A 334 -3.07 -22.06 -2.18
CA ARG A 334 -2.95 -23.52 -2.30
C ARG A 334 -4.12 -24.26 -1.66
N ALA A 335 -4.64 -23.76 -0.54
CA ALA A 335 -5.80 -24.35 0.12
C ALA A 335 -7.11 -24.11 -0.66
N ALA A 336 -7.26 -22.94 -1.30
CA ALA A 336 -8.46 -22.58 -2.06
C ALA A 336 -8.55 -23.18 -3.47
N SER A 337 -7.39 -23.50 -4.08
CA SER A 337 -7.31 -24.02 -5.45
C SER A 337 -7.20 -25.55 -5.55
N ALA A 338 -7.16 -26.27 -4.42
CA ALA A 338 -7.20 -27.73 -4.41
C ALA A 338 -8.57 -28.25 -4.93
N PRO A 339 -8.61 -29.06 -6.01
CA PRO A 339 -9.84 -29.71 -6.45
C PRO A 339 -10.32 -30.72 -5.39
N GLY A 340 -11.58 -30.63 -4.96
CA GLY A 340 -12.21 -31.61 -4.06
C GLY A 340 -12.29 -31.23 -2.57
N SER A 341 -11.90 -30.02 -2.16
CA SER A 341 -12.11 -29.56 -0.77
C SER A 341 -13.57 -29.13 -0.55
N SER A 342 -14.44 -30.07 -0.18
CA SER A 342 -15.75 -29.74 0.39
C SER A 342 -15.58 -29.27 1.83
N TRP A 343 -15.76 -27.98 2.10
CA TRP A 343 -15.80 -27.47 3.47
C TRP A 343 -17.13 -27.88 4.11
N ARG A 344 -17.12 -28.94 4.93
CA ARG A 344 -18.20 -29.21 5.89
C ARG A 344 -17.83 -28.55 7.21
N CYS A 345 -18.58 -27.52 7.59
CA CYS A 345 -18.61 -27.08 8.99
C CYS A 345 -19.29 -28.19 9.80
N VAL A 346 -18.50 -29.02 10.47
CA VAL A 346 -18.98 -29.94 11.48
C VAL A 346 -19.16 -29.13 12.77
N PRO A 347 -20.35 -29.10 13.40
CA PRO A 347 -20.51 -28.45 14.69
C PRO A 347 -19.63 -29.17 15.72
N SER A 348 -18.74 -28.43 16.38
CA SER A 348 -17.94 -28.96 17.48
C SER A 348 -18.82 -29.17 18.71
N SER A 349 -19.03 -30.43 19.09
CA SER A 349 -19.59 -30.83 20.37
C SER A 349 -18.68 -30.41 21.53
N PRO A 350 -19.23 -30.00 22.70
CA PRO A 350 -18.45 -29.41 23.76
C PRO A 350 -18.03 -30.46 24.79
N HIS A 351 -16.85 -31.08 24.69
CA HIS A 351 -16.16 -31.69 25.85
C HIS A 351 -14.67 -32.00 25.60
N TRP A 352 -13.84 -31.47 26.51
CA TRP A 352 -12.58 -31.98 27.09
C TRP A 352 -11.20 -31.94 26.34
N ARG A 353 -10.31 -31.15 26.97
CA ARG A 353 -8.88 -31.35 27.38
C ARG A 353 -7.74 -31.64 26.41
N SER A 354 -6.76 -30.73 26.49
CA SER A 354 -5.28 -30.87 26.51
C SER A 354 -4.63 -32.04 25.75
N SER A 355 -4.06 -31.72 24.59
CA SER A 355 -2.63 -31.94 24.28
C SER A 355 -2.39 -31.57 22.81
N SER A 356 -1.56 -30.55 22.58
CA SER A 356 -1.12 -30.17 21.25
C SER A 356 0.08 -31.03 20.85
N SER A 357 -0.17 -32.06 20.05
CA SER A 357 0.84 -32.60 19.14
C SER A 357 0.19 -32.75 17.76
N CYS A 358 0.74 -32.04 16.77
CA CYS A 358 0.39 -32.22 15.36
C CYS A 358 1.38 -33.21 14.75
N ARG A 359 0.86 -34.31 14.18
CA ARG A 359 1.51 -35.06 13.10
C ARG A 359 0.52 -35.19 11.94
N ARG A 360 1.11 -35.34 10.74
CA ARG A 360 0.53 -35.15 9.40
C ARG A 360 -0.83 -35.77 9.17
#